data_AF-A0A6G4ZSN1-F1
#
_entry.id   AF-A0A6G4ZSN1-F1
#
_cell.length_a   1.000
_cell.length_b   1.000
_cell.length_c   1.000
_cell.angle_alpha   90.00
_cell.angle_beta   90.00
_cell.angle_gamma   90.00
#
_symmetry.space_group_name_H-M   'P 1'
#
loop_
_entity.id
_entity.type
_entity.pdbx_description
1 polymer ?
#
loop_
_entity_poly.entity_id
_entity_poly.type
_entity_poly.pdbx_seq_one_letter_code
_entity_poly.pdbx_strand_id
1 'polypeptide(L)'
;VSTWTVGPTKGLLAAAQTGDLPPLFRKLNKNAMPVPLLIMQAVVVSFLSLIFVFLPNLNEAFWMLLAMVSELYLLMYLLMFAAAIKLRYKHAKVDRPYKIPGGNFGMWCVAGLGILSSAFTMMIGILPPGHITITNRSTYVIIMVGGIILFSLGPSIILLFQKDSWKKITS
;
A
#
# COMPACT_ATOMS: atom_id res chain seq x y z
N VAL A 1 19.16 3.64 7.74
CA VAL A 1 17.82 3.80 8.33
C VAL A 1 17.19 5.16 7.95
N SER A 2 17.94 6.26 7.89
CA SER A 2 17.42 7.60 7.56
C SER A 2 16.81 7.77 6.15
N THR A 3 17.27 7.01 5.15
CA THR A 3 16.75 7.04 3.77
C THR A 3 15.33 6.47 3.67
N TRP A 4 15.03 5.43 4.45
CA TRP A 4 13.74 4.74 4.46
C TRP A 4 12.62 5.55 5.13
N THR A 5 12.96 6.53 5.97
CA THR A 5 11.99 7.44 6.59
C THR A 5 11.50 8.52 5.62
N VAL A 6 12.37 8.96 4.70
CA VAL A 6 12.08 10.06 3.77
C VAL A 6 11.39 9.57 2.50
N GLY A 7 11.76 8.40 1.98
CA GLY A 7 11.25 7.86 0.73
C GLY A 7 9.72 7.79 0.64
N PRO A 8 9.05 7.02 1.53
CA PRO A 8 7.58 6.88 1.54
C PRO A 8 6.88 8.23 1.72
N THR A 9 7.42 9.07 2.61
CA THR A 9 6.88 10.39 2.90
C THR A 9 6.91 11.32 1.69
N LYS A 10 7.97 11.28 0.88
CA LYS A 10 8.04 12.02 -0.39
C LYS A 10 7.09 11.46 -1.45
N GLY A 11 6.91 10.14 -1.50
CA GLY A 11 5.88 9.52 -2.35
C GLY A 11 4.47 10.00 -1.98
N LEU A 12 4.18 10.05 -0.68
CA LEU A 12 2.89 10.52 -0.17
C LEU A 12 2.71 12.04 -0.34
N LEU A 13 3.79 12.82 -0.27
CA LEU A 13 3.77 14.25 -0.61
C LEU A 13 3.37 14.49 -2.06
N ALA A 14 3.79 13.64 -3.01
CA ALA A 14 3.37 13.76 -4.41
C ALA A 14 1.84 13.63 -4.54
N ALA A 15 1.24 12.65 -3.86
CA ALA A 15 -0.22 12.51 -3.77
C ALA A 15 -0.89 13.71 -3.06
N ALA A 16 -0.24 14.26 -2.03
CA ALA A 16 -0.75 15.46 -1.39
C ALA A 16 -0.75 16.66 -2.36
N GLN A 17 0.29 16.81 -3.18
CA GLN A 17 0.44 17.92 -4.14
C GLN A 17 -0.61 17.88 -5.26
N THR A 18 -1.03 16.69 -5.71
CA THR A 18 -2.12 16.49 -6.67
C THR A 18 -3.51 16.72 -6.08
N GLY A 19 -3.61 16.92 -4.75
CA GLY A 19 -4.86 17.18 -4.05
C GLY A 19 -5.54 15.93 -3.50
N ASP A 20 -4.88 14.77 -3.56
CA ASP A 20 -5.42 13.49 -3.06
C ASP A 20 -5.39 13.38 -1.53
N LEU A 21 -4.72 14.32 -0.85
CA LEU A 21 -4.68 14.46 0.61
C LEU A 21 -5.07 15.87 1.07
N PRO A 22 -5.54 16.00 2.33
CA PRO A 22 -5.80 17.29 2.97
C PRO A 22 -4.64 18.29 2.81
N PRO A 23 -4.91 19.60 2.63
CA PRO A 23 -3.89 20.63 2.45
C PRO A 23 -2.81 20.66 3.54
N LEU A 24 -3.17 20.25 4.76
CA LEU A 24 -2.24 20.12 5.88
C LEU A 24 -1.01 19.27 5.53
N PHE A 25 -1.20 18.18 4.78
CA PHE A 25 -0.13 17.23 4.44
C PHE A 25 0.85 17.71 3.36
N ARG A 26 0.59 18.87 2.74
CA ARG A 26 1.49 19.49 1.74
C ARG A 26 2.49 20.46 2.37
N LYS A 27 2.36 20.78 3.66
CA LYS A 27 3.19 21.80 4.31
C LYS A 27 4.65 21.34 4.38
N LEU A 28 5.54 22.15 3.81
CA LEU A 28 6.99 21.92 3.82
C LEU A 28 7.68 22.84 4.84
N ASN A 29 8.81 22.39 5.37
CA ASN A 29 9.74 23.24 6.11
C ASN A 29 10.79 23.89 5.20
N LYS A 30 11.73 24.64 5.79
CA LYS A 30 12.85 25.30 5.08
C LYS A 30 13.74 24.34 4.27
N ASN A 31 13.75 23.05 4.62
CA ASN A 31 14.55 22.02 3.94
C ASN A 31 13.71 21.20 2.94
N ALA A 32 12.56 21.73 2.50
CA ALA A 32 11.63 21.07 1.58
C ALA A 32 11.10 19.71 2.07
N MET A 33 11.01 19.52 3.39
CA MET A 33 10.53 18.27 4.00
C MET A 33 9.06 18.37 4.45
N PRO A 34 8.22 17.38 4.16
CA PRO A 34 6.80 17.37 4.55
C PRO A 34 6.63 16.96 6.03
N VAL A 35 6.78 17.93 6.93
CA VAL A 35 6.77 17.71 8.39
C VAL A 35 5.48 17.03 8.88
N PRO A 36 4.26 17.41 8.45
CA PRO A 36 3.05 16.76 8.94
C PRO A 36 2.95 15.27 8.57
N LEU A 37 3.46 14.89 7.39
CA LEU A 37 3.53 13.49 6.97
C LEU A 37 4.58 12.71 7.78
N LEU A 38 5.74 13.33 8.06
CA LEU A 38 6.77 12.72 8.91
C LEU A 38 6.27 12.47 10.33
N ILE A 39 5.54 13.43 10.92
CA ILE A 39 4.95 13.28 12.25
C ILE A 39 3.87 12.20 12.24
N MET A 40 3.00 12.18 11.22
CA MET A 40 1.95 11.17 11.09
C MET A 40 2.51 9.75 11.04
N GLN A 41 3.52 9.48 10.19
CA GLN A 41 4.15 8.15 10.18
C GLN A 41 4.85 7.82 11.50
N ALA A 42 5.47 8.80 12.17
CA ALA A 42 6.16 8.58 13.43
C ALA A 42 5.16 8.18 14.53
N VAL A 43 4.02 8.86 14.61
CA VAL A 43 2.93 8.53 15.53
C VAL A 43 2.40 7.11 15.26
N VAL A 44 2.15 6.77 13.99
CA VAL A 44 1.67 5.42 13.62
C VAL A 44 2.68 4.35 13.99
N VAL A 45 3.97 4.54 13.67
CA VAL A 45 5.02 3.56 13.99
C VAL A 45 5.22 3.42 15.50
N SER A 46 5.23 4.53 16.25
CA SER A 46 5.33 4.50 17.71
C SER A 46 4.14 3.80 18.34
N PHE A 47 2.92 4.07 17.87
CA PHE A 47 1.71 3.40 18.35
C PHE A 47 1.74 1.89 18.07
N LEU A 48 2.08 1.48 16.85
CA LEU A 48 2.24 0.07 16.50
C LEU A 48 3.32 -0.60 17.36
N SER A 49 4.48 0.05 17.52
CA SER A 49 5.58 -0.44 18.36
C SER A 49 5.17 -0.64 19.82
N LEU A 50 4.34 0.26 20.36
CA LEU A 50 3.83 0.16 21.72
C LEU A 50 2.94 -1.08 21.90
N ILE A 51 2.13 -1.44 20.89
CA ILE A 51 1.29 -2.64 20.94
C ILE A 51 2.15 -3.90 21.10
N PHE A 52 3.31 -3.97 20.44
CA PHE A 52 4.22 -5.13 20.54
C PHE A 52 4.74 -5.38 21.96
N VAL A 53 4.83 -4.33 22.80
CA VAL A 53 5.30 -4.47 24.20
C VAL A 53 4.30 -5.27 25.04
N PHE A 54 3.02 -5.24 24.70
CA PHE A 54 1.96 -5.93 25.43
C PHE A 54 1.64 -7.32 24.88
N LEU A 55 2.30 -7.75 23.79
CA LEU A 55 2.08 -9.06 23.20
C LEU A 55 2.97 -10.12 23.87
N PRO A 56 2.40 -11.26 24.29
CA PRO A 56 3.15 -12.30 24.99
C PRO A 56 4.20 -12.99 24.10
N ASN A 57 3.93 -13.09 22.79
CA ASN A 57 4.81 -13.72 21.81
C ASN A 57 5.28 -12.73 20.73
N LEU A 58 6.40 -12.06 20.99
CA LEU A 58 7.02 -11.11 20.06
C LEU A 58 7.35 -11.72 18.68
N ASN A 59 7.86 -12.95 18.66
CA ASN A 59 8.20 -13.64 17.41
C ASN A 59 6.98 -13.88 16.52
N GLU A 60 5.90 -14.42 17.10
CA GLU A 60 4.65 -14.67 16.38
C GLU A 60 4.06 -13.36 15.84
N ALA A 61 4.00 -12.33 16.69
CA ALA A 61 3.50 -11.01 16.30
C ALA A 61 4.31 -10.39 15.16
N PHE A 62 5.64 -10.51 15.20
CA PHE A 62 6.53 -10.01 14.16
C PHE A 62 6.30 -10.73 12.82
N TRP A 63 6.17 -12.06 12.84
CA TRP A 63 5.82 -12.83 11.65
C TRP A 63 4.46 -12.43 11.08
N MET A 64 3.46 -12.24 11.94
CA MET A 64 2.15 -11.77 11.50
C MET A 64 2.22 -10.38 10.87
N LEU A 65 2.98 -9.46 11.45
CA LEU A 65 3.16 -8.12 10.89
C LEU A 65 3.81 -8.18 9.51
N LEU A 66 4.90 -8.93 9.37
CA LEU A 66 5.59 -9.09 8.08
C LEU A 66 4.70 -9.75 7.03
N ALA A 67 3.93 -10.76 7.41
CA ALA A 67 2.94 -11.37 6.54
C ALA A 67 1.92 -10.32 6.08
N MET A 68 1.29 -9.60 7.01
CA MET A 68 0.29 -8.56 6.68
C MET A 68 0.83 -7.46 5.77
N VAL A 69 2.05 -6.97 6.02
CA VAL A 69 2.68 -5.94 5.16
C VAL A 69 2.95 -6.50 3.76
N SER A 70 3.35 -7.78 3.65
CA SER A 70 3.56 -8.46 2.37
C SER A 70 2.24 -8.61 1.60
N GLU A 71 1.15 -8.97 2.29
CA GLU A 71 -0.19 -9.08 1.71
C GLU A 71 -0.70 -7.74 1.18
N LEU A 72 -0.51 -6.65 1.93
CA LEU A 72 -0.83 -5.28 1.47
C LEU A 72 -0.02 -4.89 0.23
N TYR A 73 1.23 -5.33 0.13
CA TYR A 73 2.09 -5.09 -1.03
C TYR A 73 1.61 -5.87 -2.25
N LEU A 74 1.22 -7.14 -2.08
CA LEU A 74 0.63 -7.95 -3.15
C LEU A 74 -0.70 -7.37 -3.65
N LEU A 75 -1.54 -6.85 -2.75
CA LEU A 75 -2.77 -6.16 -3.12
C LEU A 75 -2.49 -4.97 -4.04
N MET A 76 -1.46 -4.17 -3.74
CA MET A 76 -1.02 -3.09 -4.62
C MET A 76 -0.55 -3.59 -5.99
N TYR A 77 0.17 -4.73 -6.03
CA TYR A 77 0.57 -5.32 -7.31
C TYR A 77 -0.60 -5.82 -8.14
N LEU A 78 -1.62 -6.42 -7.53
CA LEU A 78 -2.84 -6.82 -8.22
C LEU A 78 -3.50 -5.62 -8.90
N LEU A 79 -3.64 -4.50 -8.17
CA LEU A 79 -4.18 -3.26 -8.71
C LEU A 79 -3.29 -2.69 -9.83
N MET A 80 -1.98 -2.74 -9.67
CA MET A 80 -1.02 -2.25 -10.67
C MET A 80 -1.11 -3.04 -11.97
N PHE A 81 -1.12 -4.38 -11.91
CA PHE A 81 -1.26 -5.22 -13.11
C PHE A 81 -2.62 -5.04 -13.78
N ALA A 82 -3.70 -4.97 -13.00
CA ALA A 82 -5.03 -4.69 -13.53
C ALA A 82 -5.09 -3.30 -14.20
N ALA A 83 -4.49 -2.29 -13.59
CA ALA A 83 -4.39 -0.94 -14.15
C ALA A 83 -3.57 -0.92 -15.44
N ALA A 84 -2.48 -1.68 -15.52
CA ALA A 84 -1.66 -1.78 -16.73
C ALA A 84 -2.45 -2.37 -17.91
N ILE A 85 -3.23 -3.44 -17.68
CA ILE A 85 -4.14 -4.01 -18.69
C ILE A 85 -5.20 -2.96 -19.07
N LYS A 86 -5.87 -2.33 -18.10
CA LYS A 86 -6.90 -1.31 -18.35
C LYS A 86 -6.34 -0.13 -19.17
N LEU A 87 -5.16 0.38 -18.82
CA LEU A 87 -4.51 1.50 -19.49
C LEU A 87 -4.11 1.14 -20.92
N ARG A 88 -3.73 -0.12 -21.18
CA ARG A 88 -3.42 -0.62 -22.52
C ARG A 88 -4.55 -0.35 -23.50
N TYR A 89 -5.78 -0.63 -23.07
CA TYR A 89 -7.00 -0.46 -23.87
C TYR A 89 -7.55 0.96 -23.81
N LYS A 90 -7.68 1.53 -22.60
CA LYS A 90 -8.32 2.85 -22.40
C LYS A 90 -7.51 3.99 -23.02
N HIS A 91 -6.18 3.90 -22.96
CA HIS A 91 -5.27 4.94 -23.44
C HIS A 91 -4.29 4.35 -24.47
N ALA A 92 -4.82 3.67 -25.49
CA ALA A 92 -4.04 2.96 -26.50
C ALA A 92 -3.12 3.86 -27.35
N LYS A 93 -3.50 5.14 -27.54
CA LYS A 93 -2.80 6.12 -28.40
C LYS A 93 -1.71 6.93 -27.69
N VAL A 94 -1.54 6.77 -26.38
CA VAL A 94 -0.48 7.48 -25.64
C VAL A 94 0.87 6.93 -26.09
N ASP A 95 1.80 7.83 -26.43
CA ASP A 95 3.16 7.41 -26.76
C ASP A 95 3.85 6.84 -25.51
N ARG A 96 4.47 5.68 -25.67
CA ARG A 96 5.07 4.93 -24.57
C ARG A 96 6.55 4.73 -24.88
N PRO A 97 7.46 5.31 -24.09
CA PRO A 97 8.90 5.10 -24.26
C PRO A 97 9.30 3.63 -24.20
N TYR A 98 8.52 2.83 -23.45
CA TYR A 98 8.67 1.39 -23.34
C TYR A 98 7.35 0.67 -23.62
N LYS A 99 7.41 -0.44 -24.37
CA LYS A 99 6.26 -1.29 -24.70
C LYS A 99 6.64 -2.75 -24.47
N ILE A 100 5.77 -3.49 -23.79
CA ILE A 100 5.91 -4.95 -23.65
C ILE A 100 5.88 -5.57 -25.06
N PRO A 101 6.87 -6.40 -25.42
CA PRO A 101 6.90 -7.08 -26.71
C PRO A 101 5.70 -8.02 -26.86
N GLY A 102 5.27 -8.31 -28.09
CA GLY A 102 4.11 -9.17 -28.35
C GLY A 102 2.74 -8.49 -28.19
N GLY A 103 2.69 -7.16 -28.18
CA GLY A 103 1.44 -6.42 -28.32
C GLY A 103 0.48 -6.59 -27.13
N ASN A 104 -0.79 -6.85 -27.42
CA ASN A 104 -1.80 -7.09 -26.37
C ASN A 104 -1.65 -8.48 -25.76
N PHE A 105 -1.23 -9.48 -26.54
CA PHE A 105 -0.97 -10.82 -26.04
C PHE A 105 0.15 -10.80 -24.99
N GLY A 106 1.29 -10.18 -25.30
CA GLY A 106 2.39 -10.03 -24.35
C GLY A 106 1.99 -9.28 -23.07
N MET A 107 1.16 -8.24 -23.18
CA MET A 107 0.59 -7.54 -22.02
C MET A 107 -0.23 -8.46 -21.12
N TRP A 108 -1.12 -9.28 -21.72
CA TRP A 108 -1.95 -10.23 -20.98
C TRP A 108 -1.14 -11.37 -20.38
N CYS A 109 -0.13 -11.89 -21.08
CA CYS A 109 0.75 -12.92 -20.51
C CYS A 109 1.48 -12.39 -19.28
N VAL A 110 2.15 -11.24 -19.38
CA VAL A 110 2.95 -10.69 -18.28
C VAL A 110 2.07 -10.26 -17.11
N ALA A 111 1.04 -9.44 -17.36
CA ALA A 111 0.18 -8.97 -16.27
C ALA A 111 -0.74 -10.07 -15.73
N GLY A 112 -1.19 -11.00 -16.58
CA GLY A 112 -1.99 -12.15 -16.15
C GLY A 112 -1.18 -13.09 -15.27
N LEU A 113 0.07 -13.41 -15.65
CA LEU A 113 0.97 -14.18 -14.78
C LEU A 113 1.27 -13.46 -13.46
N GLY A 114 1.48 -12.14 -13.50
CA GLY A 114 1.65 -11.32 -12.29
C GLY A 114 0.42 -11.35 -11.38
N ILE A 115 -0.78 -11.26 -11.94
CA ILE A 115 -2.03 -11.35 -11.17
C ILE A 115 -2.18 -12.73 -10.55
N LEU A 116 -1.96 -13.80 -11.34
CA LEU A 116 -2.09 -15.18 -10.87
C LEU A 116 -1.08 -15.48 -9.76
N SER A 117 0.18 -15.08 -9.92
CA SER A 117 1.22 -15.32 -8.91
C SER A 117 0.97 -14.51 -7.64
N SER A 118 0.61 -13.22 -7.76
CA SER A 118 0.27 -12.39 -6.60
C SER A 118 -0.95 -12.93 -5.86
N ALA A 119 -2.01 -13.31 -6.57
CA ALA A 119 -3.21 -13.88 -5.95
C ALA A 119 -2.93 -15.22 -5.27
N PHE A 120 -2.11 -16.07 -5.90
CA PHE A 120 -1.71 -17.35 -5.31
C PHE A 120 -0.89 -17.17 -4.03
N THR A 121 0.11 -16.28 -4.04
CA THR A 121 0.90 -15.98 -2.85
C THR A 121 0.02 -15.37 -1.75
N MET A 122 -0.91 -14.49 -2.09
CA MET A 122 -1.86 -13.88 -1.15
C MET A 122 -2.73 -14.94 -0.46
N MET A 123 -3.23 -15.93 -1.23
CA MET A 123 -3.99 -17.06 -0.66
C MET A 123 -3.16 -17.89 0.31
N ILE A 124 -1.86 -18.09 0.05
CA ILE A 124 -0.95 -18.81 0.95
C ILE A 124 -0.63 -17.97 2.18
N GLY A 125 -0.39 -16.67 2.03
CA GLY A 125 0.01 -15.80 3.14
C GLY A 125 -1.07 -15.58 4.20
N ILE A 126 -2.35 -15.79 3.85
CA ILE A 126 -3.48 -15.77 4.81
C ILE A 126 -3.56 -17.10 5.61
N LEU A 127 -2.76 -18.11 5.29
CA LEU A 127 -2.67 -19.35 6.06
C LEU A 127 -1.57 -19.26 7.13
N PRO A 128 -1.86 -19.62 8.39
CA PRO A 128 -0.85 -19.57 9.44
C PRO A 128 0.23 -20.64 9.19
N PRO A 129 1.52 -20.28 9.25
CA PRO A 129 2.58 -21.26 9.13
C PRO A 129 2.64 -22.12 10.40
N GLY A 130 3.04 -23.39 10.24
CA GLY A 130 2.92 -24.41 11.30
C GLY A 130 3.74 -24.18 12.56
N HIS A 131 4.62 -23.17 12.58
CA HIS A 131 5.41 -22.77 13.74
C HIS A 131 4.73 -21.71 14.63
N ILE A 132 3.57 -21.20 14.24
CA ILE A 132 2.82 -20.22 15.04
C ILE A 132 1.73 -20.94 15.82
N THR A 133 1.82 -20.88 17.15
CA THR A 133 0.89 -21.46 18.12
C THR A 133 -0.33 -20.58 18.34
N ILE A 134 -0.99 -20.16 17.25
CA ILE A 134 -2.28 -19.47 17.40
C ILE A 134 -3.32 -20.50 17.82
N THR A 135 -3.92 -20.29 18.99
CA THR A 135 -4.98 -21.12 19.59
C THR A 135 -6.11 -21.45 18.62
N ASN A 136 -6.39 -20.60 17.64
CA ASN A 136 -7.41 -20.82 16.63
C ASN A 136 -7.05 -20.23 15.25
N ARG A 137 -7.05 -21.07 14.19
CA ARG A 137 -6.80 -20.67 12.80
C ARG A 137 -7.72 -19.54 12.35
N SER A 138 -8.98 -19.52 12.80
CA SER A 138 -9.93 -18.47 12.43
C SER A 138 -9.49 -17.08 12.93
N THR A 139 -8.91 -17.00 14.13
CA THR A 139 -8.41 -15.75 14.70
C THR A 139 -7.30 -15.16 13.83
N TYR A 140 -6.37 -15.98 13.34
CA TYR A 140 -5.32 -15.53 12.42
C TYR A 140 -5.90 -14.93 11.15
N VAL A 141 -6.81 -15.66 10.49
CA VAL A 141 -7.43 -15.23 9.23
C VAL A 141 -8.22 -13.93 9.43
N ILE A 142 -8.97 -13.80 10.52
CA ILE A 142 -9.73 -12.59 10.85
C ILE A 142 -8.79 -11.40 11.05
N ILE A 143 -7.68 -11.58 11.79
CA ILE A 143 -6.70 -10.50 12.00
C ILE A 143 -6.04 -10.10 10.68
N MET A 144 -5.65 -11.07 9.84
CA MET A 144 -5.03 -10.80 8.54
C MET A 144 -5.97 -10.06 7.60
N VAL A 145 -7.15 -10.63 7.35
CA VAL A 145 -8.13 -10.05 6.43
C VAL A 145 -8.65 -8.72 6.98
N GLY A 146 -8.94 -8.64 8.28
CA GLY A 146 -9.37 -7.42 8.94
C GLY A 146 -8.31 -6.31 8.86
N GLY A 147 -7.04 -6.63 9.08
CA GLY A 147 -5.93 -5.69 8.92
C GLY A 147 -5.77 -5.22 7.47
N ILE A 148 -5.78 -6.13 6.50
CA ILE A 148 -5.71 -5.79 5.07
C ILE A 148 -6.85 -4.83 4.68
N ILE A 149 -8.08 -5.14 5.09
CA ILE A 149 -9.25 -4.28 4.85
C ILE A 149 -9.07 -2.93 5.54
N LEU A 150 -8.71 -2.89 6.82
CA LEU A 150 -8.53 -1.65 7.58
C LEU A 150 -7.50 -0.73 6.93
N PHE A 151 -6.31 -1.25 6.58
CA PHE A 151 -5.24 -0.45 5.99
C PHE A 151 -5.54 -0.05 4.53
N SER A 152 -6.22 -0.91 3.76
CA SER A 152 -6.63 -0.57 2.39
C SER A 152 -7.75 0.47 2.32
N LEU A 153 -8.67 0.48 3.31
CA LEU A 153 -9.73 1.47 3.40
C LEU A 153 -9.23 2.86 3.78
N GLY A 154 -8.10 2.99 4.49
CA GLY A 154 -7.55 4.28 4.92
C GLY A 154 -7.43 5.29 3.77
N PRO A 155 -6.68 4.98 2.69
CA PRO A 155 -6.62 5.83 1.49
C PRO A 155 -7.98 6.04 0.83
N SER A 156 -8.81 5.00 0.72
CA SER A 156 -10.13 5.10 0.08
C SER A 156 -11.07 6.06 0.81
N ILE A 157 -11.08 6.05 2.14
CA ILE A 157 -11.87 6.96 2.97
C ILE A 157 -11.41 8.40 2.74
N ILE A 158 -10.09 8.65 2.72
CA ILE A 158 -9.56 9.99 2.45
C ILE A 158 -10.00 10.50 1.08
N LEU A 159 -10.00 9.64 0.07
CA LEU A 159 -10.46 9.97 -1.28
C LEU A 159 -11.98 10.21 -1.34
N LEU A 160 -12.79 9.47 -0.58
CA LEU A 160 -14.24 9.69 -0.50
C LEU A 160 -14.61 11.03 0.15
N PHE A 161 -13.80 11.50 1.10
CA PHE A 161 -13.96 12.81 1.74
C PHE A 161 -13.14 13.92 1.06
N GLN A 162 -12.61 13.66 -0.15
CA GLN A 162 -11.86 14.65 -0.90
C GLN A 162 -12.76 15.84 -1.24
N LYS A 163 -12.40 17.01 -0.71
CA LYS A 163 -13.09 18.27 -1.03
C LYS A 163 -12.49 18.90 -2.28
N ASP A 164 -13.30 19.59 -3.07
CA ASP A 164 -12.79 20.32 -4.24
C ASP A 164 -11.78 21.40 -3.87
N SER A 165 -11.87 21.97 -2.66
CA SER A 165 -10.87 22.89 -2.12
C SER A 165 -9.48 22.28 -1.90
N TRP A 166 -9.36 20.94 -1.94
CA TRP A 166 -8.07 20.27 -1.86
C TRP A 166 -7.39 20.22 -3.23
N LYS A 167 -8.13 20.22 -4.33
CA LYS A 167 -7.55 20.27 -5.67
C LYS A 167 -6.94 21.66 -5.85
N LYS A 168 -5.67 21.74 -6.26
CA LYS A 168 -5.10 23.03 -6.66
C LYS A 168 -5.89 23.52 -7.87
N ILE A 169 -6.47 24.71 -7.78
CA ILE A 169 -6.82 25.49 -8.97
C ILE A 169 -5.48 25.83 -9.60
N THR A 170 -5.06 25.07 -10.60
CA THR A 170 -3.93 25.44 -11.45
C THR A 170 -4.35 26.69 -12.21
N SER A 171 -3.88 27.85 -11.76
CA SER A 171 -3.70 29.05 -12.60
C SER A 171 -2.43 28.89 -13.42
#